data_AF-A0A537IXC6-F1
#
_entry.id   AF-A0A537IXC6-F1
#
_cell.length_a   1.000
_cell.length_b   1.000
_cell.length_c   1.000
_cell.angle_alpha   90.00
_cell.angle_beta   90.00
_cell.angle_gamma   90.00
#
_symmetry.space_group_name_H-M   'P 1'
#
loop_
_entity.id
_entity.type
_entity.pdbx_description
1 polymer ?
#
loop_
_entity_poly.entity_id
_entity_poly.type
_entity_poly.pdbx_seq_one_letter_code
_entity_poly.pdbx_strand_id
1 'polypeptide(L)' 'MVIYSLMELMMYIGNDLIESIKLDEKRLSKPGYLGTFKRCLKQKYRELILQYPHPPEFLVIDPSRKSVGNSKQ' A
#
# COMPACT_ATOMS: atom_id res chain seq x y z
N MET A 1 -10.28 18.15 17.59
CA MET A 1 -10.26 16.73 17.20
C MET A 1 -9.24 16.59 16.07
N VAL A 2 -8.05 16.06 16.38
CA VAL A 2 -7.00 15.85 15.37
C VAL A 2 -7.26 14.51 14.72
N ILE A 3 -7.64 14.51 13.45
CA ILE A 3 -7.82 13.29 12.66
C ILE A 3 -6.41 12.91 12.17
N TYR A 4 -5.77 11.94 12.80
CA TYR A 4 -4.52 11.39 12.28
C TYR A 4 -4.84 10.55 11.04
N SER A 5 -4.33 10.93 9.87
CA SER A 5 -4.44 10.09 8.68
C SER A 5 -3.51 8.89 8.83
N LEU A 6 -4.07 7.68 8.78
CA LEU A 6 -3.34 6.42 8.91
C LEU A 6 -2.98 5.88 7.53
N MET A 7 -2.14 6.60 6.79
CA MET A 7 -1.73 6.14 5.45
C MET A 7 -1.06 4.77 5.52
N GLU A 8 -1.37 3.90 4.55
CA GLU A 8 -0.84 2.54 4.47
C GLU A 8 -0.34 2.22 3.07
N LEU A 9 0.77 1.48 2.97
CA LEU A 9 1.24 0.85 1.75
C LEU A 9 0.81 -0.62 1.79
N MET A 10 -0.12 -0.99 0.94
CA MET A 10 -0.57 -2.36 0.76
C MET A 10 0.12 -2.98 -0.44
N MET A 11 0.55 -4.24 -0.31
CA MET A 11 1.06 -5.07 -1.39
C MET A 11 0.05 -6.16 -1.72
N TYR A 12 -0.28 -6.28 -3.00
CA TYR A 12 -1.15 -7.33 -3.52
C TYR A 12 -0.39 -8.21 -4.50
N ILE A 13 -0.77 -9.48 -4.59
CA ILE A 13 -0.39 -10.37 -5.70
C ILE A 13 -1.69 -10.95 -6.24
N GLY A 14 -2.05 -10.61 -7.48
CA GLY A 14 -3.40 -10.84 -7.96
C GLY A 14 -4.42 -10.08 -7.12
N ASN A 15 -5.44 -10.77 -6.60
CA ASN A 15 -6.49 -10.17 -5.77
C ASN A 15 -6.22 -10.31 -4.26
N ASP A 16 -5.11 -10.93 -3.89
CA ASP A 16 -4.82 -11.25 -2.49
C ASP A 16 -3.94 -10.17 -1.87
N LEU A 17 -4.39 -9.65 -0.72
CA LEU A 17 -3.60 -8.76 0.12
C LEU A 17 -2.49 -9.57 0.81
N ILE A 18 -1.24 -9.24 0.52
CA ILE A 18 -0.08 -9.92 1.09
C ILE A 18 0.38 -9.26 2.39
N GLU A 19 0.55 -7.94 2.39
CA GLU A 19 0.97 -7.19 3.58
C GLU A 19 0.53 -5.72 3.48
N SER A 20 0.26 -5.10 4.63
CA SER A 20 0.07 -3.65 4.77
C SER A 20 1.09 -3.06 5.74
N ILE A 21 1.72 -1.94 5.36
CA ILE A 21 2.70 -1.21 6.17
C ILE A 21 2.16 0.20 6.44
N LYS A 22 2.15 0.62 7.72
CA LYS A 22 1.85 2.00 8.12
C LYS A 22 2.88 2.98 7.56
N LEU A 23 2.39 4.07 6.98
CA LEU A 23 3.20 5.13 6.39
C LEU A 23 3.11 6.40 7.23
N ASP A 24 4.21 7.14 7.25
CA ASP A 24 4.25 8.51 7.72
C ASP A 24 3.87 9.45 6.57
N GLU A 25 2.67 10.05 6.68
CA GLU A 25 2.13 10.99 5.71
C GLU A 25 3.12 12.12 5.38
N LYS A 26 3.85 12.62 6.38
CA LYS A 26 4.81 13.72 6.20
C LYS A 26 6.02 13.34 5.36
N ARG A 27 6.23 12.04 5.14
CA ARG A 27 7.35 11.49 4.37
C ARG A 27 6.93 10.95 3.02
N LEU A 28 5.64 10.88 2.71
CA LEU A 28 5.13 10.38 1.42
C LEU A 28 5.70 11.15 0.22
N SER A 29 5.84 12.47 0.35
CA SER A 29 6.40 13.32 -0.69
C SER A 29 7.93 13.22 -0.82
N LYS A 30 8.61 12.58 0.14
CA LYS A 30 10.07 12.43 0.11
C LYS A 30 10.45 11.36 -0.91
N PRO A 31 11.25 11.70 -1.94
CA PRO A 31 11.75 10.73 -2.89
C PRO A 31 12.41 9.54 -2.19
N GLY A 32 12.13 8.34 -2.69
CA GLY A 32 12.70 7.10 -2.16
C GLY A 32 12.03 6.53 -0.91
N TYR A 33 11.20 7.28 -0.18
CA TYR A 33 10.52 6.77 1.02
C TYR A 33 9.68 5.52 0.72
N LEU A 34 8.71 5.63 -0.20
CA LEU A 34 7.91 4.49 -0.66
C LEU A 34 8.75 3.42 -1.35
N GLY A 35 9.76 3.83 -2.11
CA GLY A 35 10.64 2.92 -2.83
C GLY A 35 11.38 1.95 -1.91
N THR A 36 11.80 2.40 -0.74
CA THR A 36 12.45 1.55 0.27
C THR A 36 11.51 0.46 0.75
N PHE A 37 10.28 0.79 1.12
CA PHE A 37 9.30 -0.24 1.53
C PHE A 37 8.98 -1.22 0.41
N LYS A 38 8.75 -0.73 -0.83
CA LYS A 38 8.49 -1.60 -1.98
C LYS A 38 9.65 -2.57 -2.23
N ARG A 39 10.91 -2.14 -2.11
CA ARG A 39 12.08 -3.02 -2.24
C ARG A 39 12.13 -4.05 -1.11
N CYS A 40 11.93 -3.62 0.14
CA CYS A 40 11.90 -4.52 1.29
C CYS A 40 10.81 -5.58 1.14
N LEU A 41 9.60 -5.19 0.73
CA LEU A 41 8.48 -6.10 0.51
C LEU A 41 8.76 -7.10 -0.63
N LYS A 42 9.31 -6.63 -1.77
CA LYS A 42 9.71 -7.51 -2.87
C LYS A 42 10.79 -8.50 -2.46
N GLN A 43 11.73 -8.10 -1.62
CA GLN A 43 12.77 -8.99 -1.10
C GLN A 43 12.20 -10.00 -0.10
N LYS A 44 11.33 -9.55 0.82
CA LYS A 44 10.67 -10.38 1.84
C LYS A 44 9.82 -11.49 1.22
N TYR A 45 9.08 -11.17 0.16
CA TYR A 45 8.18 -12.11 -0.53
C TYR A 45 8.71 -12.61 -1.86
N ARG A 46 10.03 -12.57 -2.08
CA ARG A 46 10.63 -12.93 -3.37
C ARG A 46 10.17 -14.30 -3.88
N GLU A 47 10.23 -15.31 -3.02
CA GLU A 47 9.85 -16.68 -3.39
C GLU A 47 8.36 -16.82 -3.72
N LEU A 48 7.50 -16.06 -3.02
CA LEU A 48 6.08 -16.01 -3.33
C LEU A 48 5.84 -15.31 -4.68
N ILE A 49 6.47 -14.16 -4.91
CA ILE A 49 6.34 -13.40 -6.16
C ILE A 49 6.75 -14.26 -7.37
N LEU A 50 7.82 -15.05 -7.25
CA LEU A 50 8.29 -15.91 -8.36
C LEU A 50 7.32 -17.03 -8.73
N GLN A 51 6.40 -17.41 -7.83
CA GLN A 51 5.38 -18.44 -8.10
C GLN A 51 4.17 -17.90 -8.86
N TYR A 52 3.99 -16.57 -8.92
CA TYR A 52 2.85 -15.95 -9.57
C TYR A 52 3.23 -15.39 -10.96
N PRO A 53 2.35 -15.51 -11.95
CA PRO A 53 2.59 -14.98 -13.29
C PRO A 53 2.52 -13.45 -13.35
N HIS A 54 1.94 -12.82 -12.33
CA HIS A 54 1.74 -11.38 -12.27
C HIS A 54 2.64 -10.72 -11.22
N PRO A 55 3.21 -9.55 -11.52
CA PRO A 55 4.01 -8.80 -10.56
C PRO A 55 3.13 -8.31 -9.39
N PRO A 56 3.74 -8.04 -8.23
CA PRO A 56 2.99 -7.48 -7.12
C PRO A 56 2.55 -6.04 -7.41
N GLU A 57 1.32 -5.74 -7.02
CA GLU A 57 0.74 -4.41 -7.06
C GLU A 57 0.90 -3.70 -5.72
N PHE A 58 0.98 -2.38 -5.75
CA PHE A 58 1.16 -1.58 -4.55
C PHE A 58 0.19 -0.41 -4.53
N LEU A 59 -0.60 -0.32 -3.47
CA LEU A 59 -1.59 0.72 -3.27
C LEU A 59 -1.27 1.51 -2.00
N VAL A 60 -1.37 2.84 -2.10
CA VAL A 60 -1.32 3.71 -0.92
C VAL A 60 -2.76 4.09 -0.59
N ILE A 61 -3.21 3.72 0.61
CA ILE A 61 -4.59 3.97 1.05
C ILE A 61 -4.63 4.84 2.30
N ASP A 62 -5.70 5.61 2.44
CA ASP A 62 -6.11 6.21 3.71
C ASP A 62 -7.34 5.43 4.23
N PRO A 63 -7.16 4.45 5.13
CA PRO A 63 -8.25 3.63 5.65
C PRO A 63 -9.26 4.45 6.48
N SER A 64 -8.89 5.67 6.91
CA SER A 64 -9.77 6.56 7.66
C SER A 64 -10.72 7.36 6.76
N ARG A 65 -10.37 7.52 5.48
CA ARG A 65 -11.27 8.10 4.47
C ARG A 65 -12.27 7.03 4.03
N LYS A 66 -13.44 7.02 4.66
CA LYS A 66 -14.62 6.38 4.06
C LYS A 66 -14.78 6.98 2.67
N SER A 67 -14.73 6.16 1.63
CA SER A 67 -15.09 6.60 0.29
C SER A 67 -16.51 7.14 0.36
N VAL A 68 -16.67 8.44 0.08
CA VAL A 68 -17.99 8.99 -0.20
C VAL A 68 -18.39 8.36 -1.52
N GLY A 69 -19.15 7.27 -1.46
CA GLY A 69 -19.77 6.67 -2.62
C GLY A 69 -20.60 7.74 -3.31
N ASN A 70 -20.21 8.13 -4.52
CA ASN A 70 -21.04 8.95 -5.38
C ASN A 70 -22.18 8.05 -5.87
N SER A 71 -23.19 7.88 -5.02
CA SER A 71 -24.53 7.43 -5.42
C SER A 71 -25.14 8.55 -6.26
N LYS A 72 -24.80 8.62 -7.54
CA LYS A 72 -25.67 9.30 -8.50
C LYS A 72 -26.89 8.40 -8.68
N GLN A 73 -27.98 8.82 -8.06
CA GLN A 73 -29.36 8.45 -8.40
C GLN A 73 -29.64 8.75 -9.87
#